data_AF-A0A1U7XRG3-F1
#
_entry.id   AF-A0A1U7XRG3-F1
#
_cell.length_a   1.000
_cell.length_b   1.000
_cell.length_c   1.000
_cell.angle_alpha   90.00
_cell.angle_beta   90.00
_cell.angle_gamma   90.00
#
_symmetry.space_group_name_H-M   'P 1'
#
loop_
_entity.id
_entity.type
_entity.pdbx_description
1 polymer ?
#
loop_
_entity_poly.entity_id
_entity_poly.type
_entity_poly.pdbx_seq_one_letter_code
_entity_poly.pdbx_strand_id
1 'polypeptide(L)'
;MSTRLIKGRKKVRLAKIDNETNRQVTFSKRRNSVFKKANELAVMTGAEVGIIVFSPANKPYSFGHPNVNETIDKYVGEERRPSPSSPGIDDKYVQMYRKANSRALNTQLDYLQDQLDFALNLKSNLKEMNKNLDSQQEWFRDPIEKMNYTEASMLKERLENLLLKVKNYGTERGYGYENGRWKDE
;
A
#
# COMPACT_ATOMS: atom_id res chain seq x y z
N MET A 1 -0.37 50.43 -30.98
CA MET A 1 0.09 49.74 -29.75
C MET A 1 1.39 49.00 -30.05
N SER A 2 2.50 49.34 -29.37
CA SER A 2 3.81 48.74 -29.65
C SER A 2 3.88 47.33 -29.04
N THR A 3 3.99 46.30 -29.89
CA THR A 3 4.23 44.91 -29.48
C THR A 3 5.62 44.79 -28.86
N ARG A 4 5.70 44.48 -27.55
CA ARG A 4 6.98 44.13 -26.92
C ARG A 4 7.51 42.84 -27.55
N LEU A 5 8.49 42.97 -28.44
CA LEU A 5 9.25 41.84 -28.95
C LEU A 5 10.03 41.20 -27.80
N ILE A 6 9.60 40.01 -27.38
CA ILE A 6 10.33 39.22 -26.39
C ILE A 6 11.62 38.75 -27.05
N LYS A 7 12.75 39.33 -26.65
CA LYS A 7 14.07 38.82 -27.06
C LYS A 7 14.19 37.37 -26.58
N GLY A 8 14.30 36.43 -27.53
CA GLY A 8 14.41 34.98 -27.27
C GLY A 8 15.67 34.59 -26.49
N ARG A 9 15.94 33.27 -26.42
CA ARG A 9 17.09 32.74 -25.67
C ARG A 9 18.40 33.30 -26.24
N LYS A 10 19.15 34.02 -25.41
CA LYS A 10 20.47 34.56 -25.76
C LYS A 10 21.59 33.67 -25.26
N LYS A 11 22.69 33.62 -26.00
CA LYS A 11 23.95 33.02 -25.54
C LYS A 11 24.48 33.83 -24.35
N VAL A 12 24.93 33.12 -23.32
CA VAL A 12 25.53 33.70 -22.11
C VAL A 12 26.95 33.16 -21.94
N ARG A 13 27.84 33.94 -21.32
CA ARG A 13 29.19 33.49 -20.96
C ARG A 13 29.10 32.45 -19.83
N LEU A 14 30.00 31.46 -19.83
CA LEU A 14 30.14 30.48 -18.74
C LEU A 14 31.05 31.05 -17.65
N ALA A 15 30.57 32.08 -16.98
CA ALA A 15 31.22 32.73 -15.86
C ALA A 15 30.16 33.14 -14.81
N LYS A 16 30.60 33.62 -13.66
CA LYS A 16 29.68 34.18 -12.66
C LYS A 16 28.89 35.34 -13.28
N ILE A 17 27.56 35.32 -13.12
CA ILE A 17 26.68 36.41 -13.57
C ILE A 17 26.79 37.51 -12.52
N ASP A 18 27.27 38.71 -12.89
CA ASP A 18 27.50 39.79 -11.93
C ASP A 18 26.21 40.42 -11.41
N ASN A 19 25.25 40.66 -12.30
CA ASN A 19 23.95 41.21 -11.95
C ASN A 19 23.16 40.23 -11.06
N GLU A 20 22.86 40.62 -9.83
CA GLU A 20 22.19 39.80 -8.81
C GLU A 20 20.83 39.28 -9.29
N THR A 21 19.96 40.15 -9.81
CA THR A 21 18.62 39.76 -10.28
C THR A 21 18.70 38.70 -11.39
N ASN A 22 19.58 38.92 -12.37
CA ASN A 22 19.80 37.96 -13.45
C ASN A 22 20.39 36.64 -12.92
N ARG A 23 21.28 36.71 -11.92
CA ARG A 23 21.87 35.54 -11.26
C ARG A 23 20.80 34.73 -10.53
N GLN A 24 19.91 35.36 -9.76
CA GLN A 24 18.81 34.69 -9.05
C GLN A 24 17.80 34.04 -9.99
N VAL A 25 17.38 34.76 -11.03
CA VAL A 25 16.46 34.22 -12.05
C VAL A 25 17.11 33.04 -12.79
N THR A 26 18.40 33.16 -13.12
CA THR A 26 19.14 32.09 -13.80
C THR A 26 19.33 30.88 -12.89
N PHE A 27 19.65 31.07 -11.62
CA PHE A 27 19.75 29.99 -10.63
C PHE A 27 18.44 29.22 -10.56
N SER A 28 17.30 29.91 -10.38
CA SER A 28 15.99 29.28 -10.28
C SER A 28 15.64 28.47 -11.53
N LYS A 29 15.87 29.03 -12.72
CA LYS A 29 15.61 28.33 -14.00
C LYS A 29 16.53 27.12 -14.20
N ARG A 30 17.84 27.29 -13.96
CA ARG A 30 18.83 26.23 -14.16
C ARG A 30 18.65 25.09 -13.16
N ARG A 31 18.48 25.40 -11.87
CA ARG A 31 18.18 24.40 -10.83
C ARG A 31 16.98 23.54 -11.23
N ASN A 32 15.86 24.18 -11.59
CA ASN A 32 14.66 23.45 -11.99
C ASN A 32 14.92 22.59 -13.25
N SER A 33 15.64 23.09 -14.25
CA SER A 33 15.97 22.30 -15.44
C SER A 33 16.88 21.11 -15.14
N VAL A 34 17.86 21.28 -14.23
CA VAL A 34 18.77 20.21 -13.80
C VAL A 34 18.00 19.15 -13.04
N PHE A 35 17.12 19.53 -12.12
CA PHE A 35 16.28 18.57 -11.37
C PHE A 35 15.38 17.76 -12.30
N LYS A 36 14.78 18.39 -13.32
CA LYS A 36 13.99 17.67 -14.33
C LYS A 36 14.83 16.66 -15.09
N LYS A 37 16.04 17.04 -15.52
CA LYS A 37 16.94 16.11 -16.22
C LYS A 37 17.44 14.98 -15.34
N ALA A 38 17.72 15.25 -14.08
CA ALA A 38 18.07 14.22 -13.10
C ALA A 38 16.92 13.21 -12.90
N ASN A 39 15.68 13.70 -12.81
CA ASN A 39 14.50 12.84 -12.73
C ASN A 39 14.30 12.00 -13.99
N GLU A 40 14.39 12.61 -15.18
CA GLU A 40 14.31 11.88 -16.45
C GLU A 40 15.36 10.77 -16.50
N LEU A 41 16.62 11.07 -16.16
CA LEU A 41 17.70 10.08 -16.13
C LEU A 41 17.40 8.95 -15.15
N ALA A 42 17.02 9.28 -13.92
CA ALA A 42 16.74 8.33 -12.86
C ALA A 42 15.59 7.38 -13.25
N VAL A 43 14.50 7.93 -13.81
CA VAL A 43 13.36 7.14 -14.29
C VAL A 43 13.73 6.26 -15.49
N MET A 44 14.53 6.77 -16.43
CA MET A 44 14.90 6.02 -17.65
C MET A 44 15.86 4.88 -17.38
N THR A 45 16.75 5.03 -16.40
CA THR A 45 17.87 4.11 -16.17
C THR A 45 17.77 3.34 -14.86
N GLY A 46 16.88 3.73 -13.96
CA GLY A 46 16.85 3.24 -12.58
C GLY A 46 18.03 3.73 -11.73
N ALA A 47 18.79 4.72 -12.21
CA ALA A 47 19.94 5.24 -11.47
C ALA A 47 19.51 5.98 -10.20
N GLU A 48 20.25 5.76 -9.11
CA GLU A 48 20.13 6.55 -7.89
C GLU A 48 20.86 7.89 -8.07
N VAL A 49 20.15 9.00 -7.86
CA VAL A 49 20.68 10.34 -8.15
C VAL A 49 20.37 11.28 -6.99
N GLY A 50 21.40 11.97 -6.48
CA GLY A 50 21.28 12.99 -5.44
C GLY A 50 21.92 14.30 -5.87
N ILE A 51 21.21 15.42 -5.72
CA ILE A 51 21.71 16.76 -6.05
C ILE A 51 21.37 17.71 -4.90
N ILE A 52 22.38 18.43 -4.42
CA ILE A 52 22.22 19.51 -3.43
C ILE A 52 22.83 20.78 -4.01
N VAL A 53 22.08 21.87 -4.01
CA VAL A 53 22.56 23.19 -4.46
C VAL A 53 22.11 24.29 -3.52
N PHE A 54 23.02 25.23 -3.27
CA PHE A 54 22.73 26.41 -2.45
C PHE A 54 22.46 27.61 -3.35
N SER A 55 21.42 28.38 -3.03
CA SER A 55 21.21 29.67 -3.68
C SER A 55 22.31 30.67 -3.29
N PRO A 56 22.43 31.81 -4.00
CA PRO A 56 23.30 32.91 -3.56
C PRO A 56 23.01 33.40 -2.13
N ALA A 57 21.79 33.18 -1.63
CA ALA A 57 21.39 33.49 -0.25
C ALA A 57 21.60 32.31 0.72
N ASN A 58 22.44 31.33 0.36
CA ASN A 58 22.74 30.12 1.13
C ASN A 58 21.53 29.25 1.48
N LYS A 59 20.42 29.38 0.75
CA LYS A 59 19.25 28.52 0.94
C LYS A 59 19.48 27.19 0.22
N PRO A 60 19.42 26.03 0.91
CA PRO A 60 19.58 24.74 0.28
C PRO A 60 18.35 24.36 -0.56
N TYR A 61 18.62 23.66 -1.66
CA TYR A 61 17.63 22.98 -2.48
C TYR A 61 18.18 21.62 -2.85
N SER A 62 17.34 20.60 -2.82
CA SER A 62 17.74 19.24 -3.13
C SER A 62 16.77 18.53 -4.09
N PHE A 63 17.32 17.54 -4.78
CA PHE A 63 16.60 16.53 -5.53
C PHE A 63 17.22 15.17 -5.21
N GLY A 64 16.40 14.15 -5.05
CA GLY A 64 16.85 12.78 -4.84
C GLY A 64 15.90 11.77 -5.45
N HIS A 65 16.45 10.69 -6.00
CA HIS A 65 15.70 9.53 -6.46
C HIS A 65 16.41 8.26 -5.95
N PRO A 66 15.73 7.39 -5.16
CA PRO A 66 14.32 7.48 -4.73
C PRO A 66 14.02 8.59 -3.72
N ASN A 67 14.96 8.92 -2.83
CA ASN A 67 14.85 10.02 -1.87
C ASN A 67 16.25 10.61 -1.61
N VAL A 68 16.34 11.93 -1.43
CA VAL A 68 17.62 12.61 -1.19
C VAL A 68 18.32 12.09 0.06
N ASN A 69 17.58 11.84 1.15
CA ASN A 69 18.18 11.34 2.38
C ASN A 69 18.76 9.94 2.19
N GLU A 70 18.03 9.04 1.51
CA GLU A 70 18.52 7.69 1.22
C GLU A 70 19.77 7.71 0.34
N THR A 71 19.82 8.59 -0.66
CA THR A 71 21.03 8.74 -1.50
C THR A 71 22.20 9.30 -0.71
N ILE A 72 21.96 10.28 0.18
CA ILE A 72 22.98 10.84 1.08
C ILE A 72 23.46 9.77 2.05
N ASP A 73 22.56 9.02 2.69
CA ASP A 73 22.89 8.01 3.69
C ASP A 73 23.74 6.87 3.10
N LYS A 74 23.51 6.50 1.83
CA LYS A 74 24.37 5.56 1.11
C LYS A 74 25.77 6.14 0.89
N TYR A 75 25.85 7.39 0.44
CA TYR A 75 27.13 8.03 0.12
C TYR A 75 27.96 8.40 1.38
N VAL A 76 27.31 8.97 2.39
CA VAL A 76 27.90 9.36 3.68
C VAL A 76 28.13 8.14 4.58
N GLY A 77 27.24 7.15 4.54
CA GLY A 77 27.47 5.83 5.13
C GLY A 77 28.62 5.05 4.47
N GLU A 78 29.08 5.50 3.30
CA GLU A 78 30.29 5.05 2.62
C GLU A 78 31.47 6.03 2.76
N GLU A 79 31.45 6.99 3.70
CA GLU A 79 32.68 7.66 4.13
C GLU A 79 33.64 6.63 4.73
N ARG A 80 34.47 6.11 3.81
CA ARG A 80 35.50 5.09 3.96
C ARG A 80 34.96 3.78 4.52
N ARG A 81 34.74 2.81 3.62
CA ARG A 81 35.25 1.47 3.90
C ARG A 81 36.70 1.68 4.33
N PRO A 82 37.12 1.37 5.57
CA PRO A 82 38.53 1.17 5.80
C PRO A 82 38.88 0.05 4.83
N SER A 83 39.89 0.26 3.99
CA SER A 83 40.66 -0.92 3.58
C SER A 83 40.98 -1.68 4.87
N PRO A 84 41.07 -3.02 4.85
CA PRO A 84 41.40 -3.83 6.03
C PRO A 84 42.76 -3.51 6.69
N SER A 85 43.36 -2.35 6.42
CA SER A 85 44.64 -1.85 6.89
C SER A 85 44.58 -0.57 7.76
N SER A 86 43.42 -0.14 8.29
CA SER A 86 43.38 0.95 9.29
C SER A 86 42.91 0.45 10.67
N PRO A 87 43.79 0.44 11.69
CA PRO A 87 43.43 0.02 13.03
C PRO A 87 42.76 1.17 13.80
N GLY A 88 41.52 0.96 14.28
CA GLY A 88 40.98 1.77 15.38
C GLY A 88 39.57 2.35 15.25
N ILE A 89 38.60 1.70 14.60
CA ILE A 89 37.19 2.09 14.75
C ILE A 89 36.36 0.90 15.23
N ASP A 90 35.71 1.10 16.38
CA ASP A 90 35.02 0.09 17.19
C ASP A 90 33.76 -0.44 16.47
N ASP A 91 33.85 -1.69 16.01
CA ASP A 91 32.84 -2.47 15.26
C ASP A 91 31.42 -2.39 15.86
N LYS A 92 31.33 -2.15 17.17
CA LYS A 92 30.10 -2.00 17.93
C LYS A 92 29.20 -0.85 17.46
N TYR A 93 29.78 0.30 17.10
CA TYR A 93 29.00 1.47 16.64
C TYR A 93 28.37 1.24 15.27
N VAL A 94 29.09 0.57 14.38
CA VAL A 94 28.62 0.23 13.03
C VAL A 94 27.46 -0.77 13.12
N GLN A 95 27.58 -1.78 13.99
CA GLN A 95 26.50 -2.74 14.23
C GLN A 95 25.25 -2.09 14.84
N MET A 96 25.42 -1.16 15.79
CA MET A 96 24.29 -0.44 16.41
C MET A 96 23.50 0.40 15.40
N TYR A 97 24.18 1.13 14.51
CA TYR A 97 23.53 1.94 13.47
C TYR A 97 22.78 1.08 12.45
N ARG A 98 23.39 -0.03 11.98
CA ARG A 98 22.71 -1.00 11.11
C ARG A 98 21.44 -1.54 11.75
N LYS A 99 21.55 -1.94 13.03
CA LYS A 99 20.42 -2.48 13.80
C LYS A 99 19.35 -1.43 14.07
N ALA A 100 19.70 -0.15 14.23
CA ALA A 100 18.74 0.92 14.43
C ALA A 100 17.95 1.23 13.15
N ASN A 101 18.63 1.32 12.01
CA ASN A 101 17.97 1.61 10.74
C ASN A 101 17.09 0.45 10.25
N SER A 102 17.49 -0.80 10.55
CA SER A 102 16.70 -1.98 10.21
C SER A 102 15.50 -2.20 11.14
N ARG A 103 15.45 -1.60 12.34
CA ARG A 103 14.35 -1.81 13.29
C ARG A 103 13.00 -1.37 12.75
N ALA A 104 12.92 -0.17 12.16
CA ALA A 104 11.66 0.35 11.65
C ALA A 104 11.10 -0.51 10.51
N LEU A 105 11.98 -0.94 9.60
CA LEU A 105 11.59 -1.82 8.50
C LEU A 105 11.19 -3.22 8.99
N ASN A 106 11.93 -3.77 9.96
CA ASN A 106 11.60 -5.06 10.57
C ASN A 106 10.26 -4.99 11.33
N THR A 107 9.98 -3.92 12.07
CA THR A 107 8.67 -3.76 12.73
C THR A 107 7.52 -3.67 11.74
N GLN A 108 7.75 -3.09 10.56
CA GLN A 108 6.74 -3.04 9.50
C GLN A 108 6.56 -4.41 8.85
N LEU A 109 7.64 -5.18 8.68
CA LEU A 109 7.58 -6.56 8.18
C LEU A 109 6.83 -7.46 9.17
N ASP A 110 7.15 -7.38 10.45
CA ASP A 110 6.47 -8.16 11.50
C ASP A 110 4.96 -7.86 11.52
N TYR A 111 4.58 -6.57 11.45
CA TYR A 111 3.17 -6.18 11.36
C TYR A 111 2.46 -6.76 10.14
N LEU A 112 3.09 -6.72 8.96
CA LEU A 112 2.50 -7.27 7.74
C LEU A 112 2.40 -8.80 7.80
N GLN A 113 3.37 -9.45 8.43
CA GLN A 113 3.38 -10.89 8.66
C GLN A 113 2.20 -11.30 9.57
N ASP A 114 2.00 -10.59 10.68
CA ASP A 114 0.87 -10.81 11.59
C ASP A 114 -0.49 -10.64 10.90
N GLN A 115 -0.61 -9.63 10.02
CA GLN A 115 -1.83 -9.41 9.23
C GLN A 115 -2.10 -10.57 8.25
N LEU A 116 -1.05 -11.10 7.61
CA LEU A 116 -1.17 -12.23 6.69
C LEU A 116 -1.59 -13.50 7.44
N ASP A 117 -0.95 -13.77 8.58
CA ASP A 117 -1.25 -14.94 9.40
C ASP A 117 -2.68 -14.90 9.94
N PHE A 118 -3.15 -13.72 10.38
CA PHE A 118 -4.54 -13.52 10.77
C PHE A 118 -5.51 -13.82 9.60
N ALA A 119 -5.23 -13.27 8.41
CA ALA A 119 -6.08 -13.49 7.24
C ALA A 119 -6.10 -14.97 6.79
N LEU A 120 -4.97 -15.67 6.86
CA LEU A 120 -4.87 -17.09 6.54
C LEU A 120 -5.63 -17.95 7.55
N ASN A 121 -5.55 -17.62 8.85
CA ASN A 121 -6.30 -18.30 9.89
C ASN A 121 -7.82 -18.10 9.69
N LEU A 122 -8.26 -16.87 9.40
CA LEU A 122 -9.67 -16.59 9.07
C LEU A 122 -10.14 -17.42 7.87
N LYS A 123 -9.33 -17.49 6.80
CA LYS A 123 -9.63 -18.28 5.60
C LYS A 123 -9.75 -19.77 5.93
N SER A 124 -8.85 -20.30 6.77
CA SER A 124 -8.90 -21.68 7.25
C SER A 124 -10.21 -21.96 7.98
N ASN A 125 -10.55 -21.10 8.95
CA ASN A 125 -11.76 -21.23 9.76
C ASN A 125 -13.04 -21.16 8.90
N LEU A 126 -13.08 -20.25 7.92
CA LEU A 126 -14.18 -20.18 6.96
C LEU A 126 -14.30 -21.44 6.11
N LYS A 127 -13.18 -22.01 5.67
CA LYS A 127 -13.19 -23.26 4.89
C LYS A 127 -13.71 -24.44 5.72
N GLU A 128 -13.33 -24.51 6.99
CA GLU A 128 -13.82 -25.55 7.90
C GLU A 128 -15.30 -25.39 8.23
N MET A 129 -15.75 -24.15 8.52
CA MET A 129 -17.16 -23.85 8.69
C MET A 129 -17.98 -24.21 7.44
N ASN A 130 -17.49 -23.90 6.25
CA ASN A 130 -18.18 -24.22 5.00
C ASN A 130 -18.27 -25.74 4.78
N LYS A 131 -17.18 -26.48 5.06
CA LYS A 131 -17.20 -27.95 5.00
C LYS A 131 -18.20 -28.55 6.00
N ASN A 132 -18.26 -28.01 7.21
CA ASN A 132 -19.22 -28.44 8.22
C ASN A 132 -20.67 -28.15 7.77
N LEU A 133 -20.92 -26.96 7.22
CA LEU A 133 -22.21 -26.59 6.63
C LEU A 133 -22.60 -27.53 5.47
N ASP A 134 -21.69 -27.81 4.55
CA ASP A 134 -21.92 -28.74 3.44
C ASP A 134 -22.26 -30.13 3.97
N SER A 135 -21.50 -30.67 4.93
CA SER A 135 -21.81 -31.97 5.55
C SER A 135 -23.15 -32.00 6.30
N GLN A 136 -23.56 -30.89 6.92
CA GLN A 136 -24.88 -30.79 7.55
C GLN A 136 -26.01 -30.62 6.53
N GLN A 137 -25.70 -30.19 5.30
CA GLN A 137 -26.67 -30.00 4.23
C GLN A 137 -26.76 -31.19 3.26
N GLU A 138 -25.80 -32.10 3.28
CA GLU A 138 -25.75 -33.25 2.36
C GLU A 138 -26.88 -34.26 2.60
N TRP A 139 -27.21 -34.58 3.85
CA TRP A 139 -28.16 -35.68 4.15
C TRP A 139 -29.59 -35.45 3.63
N PHE A 140 -30.03 -34.20 3.42
CA PHE A 140 -31.35 -33.91 2.84
C PHE A 140 -31.33 -33.67 1.31
N ARG A 141 -30.13 -33.70 0.68
CA ARG A 141 -29.98 -33.60 -0.78
C ARG A 141 -30.17 -34.94 -1.48
N ASP A 142 -29.99 -36.05 -0.76
CA ASP A 142 -30.27 -37.38 -1.28
C ASP A 142 -31.78 -37.62 -1.46
N PRO A 143 -32.19 -38.50 -2.40
CA PRO A 143 -33.59 -38.85 -2.59
C PRO A 143 -34.23 -39.32 -1.27
N ILE A 144 -35.47 -38.87 -1.01
CA ILE A 144 -36.21 -39.18 0.23
C ILE A 144 -36.30 -40.69 0.48
N GLU A 145 -36.33 -41.49 -0.58
CA GLU A 145 -36.39 -42.95 -0.51
C GLU A 145 -35.16 -43.60 0.14
N LYS A 146 -34.04 -42.87 0.25
CA LYS A 146 -32.80 -43.36 0.87
C LYS A 146 -32.63 -42.90 2.32
N MET A 147 -33.52 -42.06 2.84
CA MET A 147 -33.42 -41.54 4.22
C MET A 147 -33.81 -42.60 5.24
N ASN A 148 -33.07 -42.67 6.35
CA ASN A 148 -33.49 -43.43 7.51
C ASN A 148 -34.57 -42.67 8.31
N TYR A 149 -35.22 -43.37 9.26
CA TYR A 149 -36.32 -42.79 10.05
C TYR A 149 -35.91 -41.51 10.80
N THR A 150 -34.70 -41.48 11.36
CA THR A 150 -34.19 -40.32 12.11
C THR A 150 -33.97 -39.10 11.22
N GLU A 151 -33.43 -39.29 10.02
CA GLU A 151 -33.26 -38.24 9.01
C GLU A 151 -34.62 -37.73 8.53
N ALA A 152 -35.55 -38.63 8.18
CA ALA A 152 -36.89 -38.27 7.74
C ALA A 152 -37.67 -37.48 8.81
N SER A 153 -37.53 -37.86 10.09
CA SER A 153 -38.15 -37.15 11.22
C SER A 153 -37.58 -35.75 11.39
N MET A 154 -36.24 -35.59 11.32
CA MET A 154 -35.58 -34.29 11.39
C MET A 154 -35.97 -33.37 10.22
N LEU A 155 -36.12 -33.93 9.02
CA LEU A 155 -36.55 -33.18 7.84
C LEU A 155 -37.98 -32.65 8.01
N LYS A 156 -38.89 -33.51 8.48
CA LYS A 156 -40.28 -33.14 8.75
C LYS A 156 -40.38 -31.99 9.75
N GLU A 157 -39.71 -32.11 10.90
CA GLU A 157 -39.72 -31.07 11.94
C GLU A 157 -39.18 -29.72 11.42
N ARG A 158 -38.12 -29.75 10.61
CA ARG A 158 -37.56 -28.53 10.00
C ARG A 158 -38.53 -27.89 9.00
N LEU A 159 -39.23 -28.68 8.18
CA LEU A 159 -40.23 -28.19 7.24
C LEU A 159 -41.44 -27.57 7.96
N GLU A 160 -41.90 -28.18 9.06
CA GLU A 160 -42.99 -27.64 9.89
C GLU A 160 -42.60 -26.28 10.52
N ASN A 161 -41.37 -26.18 11.04
CA ASN A 161 -40.84 -24.93 11.57
C ASN A 161 -40.71 -23.85 10.47
N LEU A 162 -40.27 -24.22 9.27
CA LEU A 162 -40.20 -23.29 8.14
C LEU A 162 -41.59 -22.80 7.74
N LEU A 163 -42.57 -23.71 7.68
CA LEU A 163 -43.95 -23.38 7.39
C LEU A 163 -44.51 -22.37 8.42
N LEU A 164 -44.20 -22.54 9.70
CA LEU A 164 -44.60 -21.61 10.75
C LEU A 164 -43.98 -20.22 10.57
N LYS A 165 -42.68 -20.15 10.26
CA LYS A 165 -42.00 -18.86 9.98
C LYS A 165 -42.61 -18.15 8.78
N VAL A 166 -42.88 -18.89 7.71
CA VAL A 166 -43.50 -18.37 6.49
C VAL A 166 -44.90 -17.83 6.79
N LYS A 167 -45.71 -18.57 7.58
CA LYS A 167 -47.03 -18.13 8.05
C LYS A 167 -46.96 -16.82 8.84
N ASN A 168 -46.08 -16.75 9.84
CA ASN A 168 -45.92 -15.56 10.67
C ASN A 168 -45.51 -14.33 9.84
N TYR A 169 -44.59 -14.51 8.89
CA TYR A 169 -44.13 -13.43 8.01
C TYR A 169 -45.23 -12.85 7.11
N GLY A 170 -46.15 -13.69 6.62
CA GLY A 170 -47.30 -13.21 5.85
C GLY A 170 -48.32 -12.48 6.73
N THR A 171 -48.59 -13.00 7.93
CA THR A 171 -49.48 -12.33 8.91
C THR A 171 -48.95 -10.97 9.35
N GLU A 172 -47.63 -10.83 9.57
CA GLU A 172 -46.98 -9.53 9.84
C GLU A 172 -47.14 -8.51 8.70
N ARG A 173 -47.49 -8.97 7.49
CA ARG A 173 -47.71 -8.15 6.30
C ARG A 173 -49.19 -8.01 5.90
N GLY A 174 -50.12 -8.46 6.75
CA GLY A 174 -51.56 -8.36 6.48
C GLY A 174 -52.09 -9.41 5.51
N TYR A 175 -51.42 -10.57 5.40
CA TYR A 175 -51.91 -11.72 4.64
C TYR A 175 -52.35 -12.84 5.60
N GLY A 176 -53.59 -13.29 5.44
CA GLY A 176 -54.13 -14.49 6.08
C GLY A 176 -53.79 -15.77 5.30
N TYR A 177 -53.60 -16.89 6.00
CA TYR A 177 -53.35 -18.20 5.37
C TYR A 177 -54.49 -19.18 5.69
N GLU A 178 -55.36 -19.44 4.70
CA GLU A 178 -56.53 -20.32 4.83
C GLU A 178 -56.54 -21.38 3.72
N ASN A 179 -56.91 -22.62 4.06
CA ASN A 179 -57.08 -23.72 3.09
C ASN A 179 -55.88 -23.92 2.13
N GLY A 180 -54.66 -23.69 2.64
CA GLY A 180 -53.43 -23.86 1.88
C GLY A 180 -53.08 -22.70 0.93
N ARG A 181 -53.79 -21.57 0.99
CA ARG A 181 -53.54 -20.39 0.15
C ARG A 181 -53.43 -19.11 0.97
N TRP A 182 -52.55 -18.21 0.51
CA TRP A 182 -52.45 -16.84 1.01
C TRP A 182 -53.61 -16.00 0.49
N LYS A 183 -54.18 -15.19 1.36
CA LYS A 183 -55.21 -14.19 1.05
C LYS A 183 -54.82 -12.87 1.70
N ASP A 184 -55.07 -11.78 1.00
CA ASP A 184 -54.96 -10.43 1.57
C ASP A 184 -56.10 -10.27 2.58
N GLU A 185 -55.79 -9.78 3.79
CA GLU A 185 -56.81 -9.44 4.80
C GLU A 185 -57.61 -8.19 4.42
#